data_AF-X1NUK4-F1
#
_entry.id   AF-X1NUK4-F1
#
_cell.length_a   1.000
_cell.length_b   1.000
_cell.length_c   1.000
_cell.angle_alpha   90.00
_cell.angle_beta   90.00
_cell.angle_gamma   90.00
#
_symmetry.space_group_name_H-M   'P 1'
#
loop_
_entity.id
_entity.type
_entity.pdbx_description
1 polymer ?
#
loop_
_entity_poly.entity_id
_entity_poly.type
_entity_poly.pdbx_seq_one_letter_code
_entity_poly.pdbx_strand_id
1 'polypeptide(L)'
;NVLLSYGTGAVMGVPAHDERDFAFAKRYNLPIRVVVAPPGWRGEELEQAYTEPGTMVNSAQFDGLPSQQGAEAISDFLEEGGWGKRAVTYRLRDWLISRQRYWGAPIPIIYCPNCGTVPVPEEDLPVLLPEDAEFKPTGESPLKYCEQFVNTTCPR
;
A
#
# COMPACT_ATOMS: atom_id res chain seq x y z
N ASN A 1 -9.38 -6.47 -5.96
CA ASN A 1 -9.36 -5.09 -5.42
C ASN A 1 -7.96 -4.53 -5.51
N VAL A 2 -7.80 -3.45 -6.27
CA VAL A 2 -6.58 -2.64 -6.30
C VAL A 2 -6.72 -1.57 -5.22
N LEU A 3 -5.73 -1.45 -4.34
CA LEU A 3 -5.71 -0.44 -3.30
C LEU A 3 -4.75 0.68 -3.72
N LEU A 4 -5.26 1.91 -3.87
CA LEU A 4 -4.46 3.08 -4.24
C LEU A 4 -3.28 3.32 -3.28
N SER A 5 -3.45 2.99 -2.00
CA SER A 5 -2.46 3.20 -0.95
C SER A 5 -1.42 2.07 -0.84
N TYR A 6 -1.41 1.09 -1.75
CA TYR A 6 -0.51 -0.06 -1.67
C TYR A 6 0.28 -0.25 -2.97
N GLY A 7 1.59 -0.47 -2.86
CA GLY A 7 2.49 -0.51 -4.00
C GLY A 7 2.48 0.83 -4.74
N THR A 8 2.25 0.79 -6.05
CA THR A 8 2.14 1.98 -6.91
C THR A 8 0.69 2.42 -7.12
N GLY A 9 -0.28 1.78 -6.47
CA GLY A 9 -1.71 2.00 -6.72
C GLY A 9 -2.22 1.36 -8.03
N ALA A 10 -1.36 0.65 -8.76
CA ALA A 10 -1.70 -0.15 -9.93
C ALA A 10 -1.06 -1.54 -9.84
N VAL A 11 -1.71 -2.54 -10.42
CA VAL A 11 -1.19 -3.92 -10.50
C VAL A 11 -1.40 -4.46 -11.90
N MET A 12 -0.48 -5.32 -12.35
CA MET A 12 -0.70 -6.09 -13.58
C MET A 12 -1.65 -7.25 -13.28
N GLY A 13 -2.68 -7.43 -14.11
CA GLY A 13 -3.60 -8.55 -14.00
C GLY A 13 -3.04 -9.77 -14.72
N VAL A 14 -2.85 -10.89 -14.02
CA VAL A 14 -2.38 -12.15 -14.61
C VAL A 14 -3.38 -13.27 -14.30
N PRO A 15 -4.54 -13.32 -14.99
CA PRO A 15 -5.66 -14.16 -14.60
C PRO A 15 -5.32 -15.64 -14.48
N ALA A 16 -4.49 -16.20 -15.35
CA ALA A 16 -4.15 -17.62 -15.29
C ALA A 16 -3.40 -18.02 -14.00
N HIS A 17 -2.81 -17.07 -13.27
CA HIS A 17 -1.89 -17.32 -12.16
C HIS A 17 -2.16 -16.48 -10.88
N ASP A 18 -3.24 -15.69 -10.84
CA ASP A 18 -3.76 -15.05 -9.62
C ASP A 18 -5.27 -15.31 -9.52
N GLU A 19 -5.72 -15.85 -8.39
CA GLU A 19 -7.11 -16.25 -8.17
C GLU A 19 -8.11 -15.09 -8.28
N ARG A 20 -7.73 -13.90 -7.81
CA ARG A 20 -8.60 -12.71 -7.82
C ARG A 20 -8.72 -12.18 -9.24
N ASP A 21 -7.62 -12.18 -9.98
CA ASP A 21 -7.59 -11.80 -11.39
C ASP A 21 -8.36 -12.82 -12.25
N PHE A 22 -8.27 -14.11 -11.94
CA PHE A 22 -9.04 -15.17 -12.61
C PHE A 22 -10.54 -14.98 -12.43
N ALA A 23 -10.99 -14.76 -11.19
CA ALA A 23 -12.40 -14.51 -10.90
C ALA A 23 -12.90 -13.24 -11.59
N PHE A 24 -12.08 -12.18 -11.61
CA PHE A 24 -12.39 -10.94 -12.32
C PHE A 24 -12.49 -11.18 -13.85
N ALA A 25 -11.50 -11.86 -14.43
CA ALA A 25 -11.47 -12.15 -15.85
C ALA A 25 -12.64 -13.03 -16.29
N LYS A 26 -12.97 -14.10 -15.54
CA LYS A 26 -14.16 -14.93 -15.82
C LYS A 26 -15.45 -14.11 -15.76
N ARG A 27 -15.61 -13.25 -14.75
CA ARG A 27 -16.82 -12.42 -14.59
C ARG A 27 -17.00 -11.43 -15.74
N TYR A 28 -15.92 -10.85 -16.25
CA TYR A 28 -15.96 -9.82 -17.28
C TYR A 28 -15.58 -10.35 -18.68
N ASN A 29 -15.49 -11.68 -18.84
CA ASN A 29 -15.10 -12.35 -20.08
C ASN A 29 -13.81 -11.78 -20.70
N LEU A 30 -12.79 -11.57 -19.86
CA LEU A 30 -11.48 -11.12 -20.29
C LEU A 30 -10.58 -12.32 -20.64
N PRO A 31 -9.57 -12.14 -21.52
CA PRO A 31 -8.66 -13.21 -21.90
C PRO A 31 -7.90 -13.79 -20.70
N ILE A 32 -7.82 -15.12 -20.64
CA ILE A 32 -7.02 -15.87 -19.66
C ILE A 32 -5.91 -16.58 -20.42
N ARG A 33 -4.67 -16.09 -20.31
CA ARG A 33 -3.51 -16.64 -21.02
C ARG A 33 -2.59 -17.36 -20.03
N VAL A 34 -2.38 -18.65 -20.26
CA VAL A 34 -1.43 -19.46 -19.48
C VAL A 34 0.00 -19.13 -19.91
N VAL A 35 0.82 -18.69 -18.96
CA VAL A 35 2.25 -18.40 -19.15
C VAL A 35 3.16 -19.24 -18.25
N VAL A 36 2.59 -19.94 -17.27
CA VAL A 36 3.25 -20.97 -16.47
C VAL A 36 2.43 -22.25 -16.58
N ALA A 37 2.98 -23.27 -17.22
CA ALA A 37 2.34 -24.56 -17.41
C ALA A 37 2.36 -25.38 -16.11
N PRO A 38 1.20 -25.85 -15.62
CA PRO A 38 1.13 -26.90 -14.62
C PRO A 38 1.85 -28.18 -15.08
N PRO A 39 2.31 -29.04 -14.16
CA PRO A 39 2.87 -30.35 -14.50
C PRO A 39 1.92 -31.16 -15.39
N GLY A 40 2.40 -31.53 -16.58
CA GLY A 40 1.62 -32.33 -17.53
C GLY A 40 0.57 -31.57 -18.34
N TRP A 41 0.51 -30.24 -18.23
CA TRP A 41 -0.39 -29.40 -19.02
C TRP A 41 -0.11 -29.50 -20.52
N ARG A 42 -1.16 -29.61 -21.33
CA ARG A 42 -1.10 -29.83 -22.79
C ARG A 42 -1.78 -28.73 -23.59
N GLY A 43 -2.09 -27.61 -22.97
CA GLY A 43 -2.77 -26.48 -23.62
C GLY A 43 -4.26 -26.36 -23.30
N GLU A 44 -4.76 -27.14 -22.34
CA GLU A 44 -6.15 -27.06 -21.88
C GLU A 44 -6.45 -25.74 -21.15
N GLU A 45 -7.72 -25.33 -21.18
CA GLU A 45 -8.19 -24.20 -20.38
C GLU A 45 -8.11 -24.51 -18.88
N LEU A 46 -7.77 -23.50 -18.09
CA LEU A 46 -7.71 -23.65 -16.64
C LEU A 46 -9.12 -23.50 -16.03
N GLU A 47 -9.50 -24.43 -15.16
CA GLU A 47 -10.75 -24.30 -14.38
C GLU A 47 -10.63 -23.25 -13.27
N GLN A 48 -9.42 -23.11 -12.71
CA GLN A 48 -9.00 -22.18 -11.66
C GLN A 48 -7.59 -21.65 -11.93
N ALA A 49 -7.20 -20.53 -11.32
CA ALA A 49 -5.84 -20.01 -11.42
C ALA A 49 -4.80 -21.05 -10.94
N TYR A 50 -3.70 -21.19 -11.67
CA TYR A 50 -2.56 -22.01 -11.26
C TYR A 50 -1.49 -21.13 -10.62
N THR A 51 -1.31 -21.25 -9.30
CA THR A 51 -0.44 -20.38 -8.48
C THR A 51 0.89 -21.02 -8.09
N GLU A 52 1.08 -22.30 -8.42
CA GLU A 52 2.28 -23.04 -8.05
C GLU A 52 3.42 -22.84 -9.07
N PRO A 53 4.68 -23.17 -8.71
CA PRO A 53 5.78 -23.18 -9.67
C PRO A 53 5.53 -24.13 -10.84
N GLY A 54 6.07 -23.81 -12.01
CA GLY A 54 5.89 -24.62 -13.22
C GLY A 54 6.90 -24.25 -14.30
N THR A 55 6.62 -24.65 -15.54
CA THR A 55 7.47 -24.33 -16.70
C THR A 55 6.91 -23.12 -17.44
N MET A 56 7.74 -22.16 -17.77
CA MET A 56 7.33 -21.00 -18.57
C MET A 56 6.95 -21.42 -19.99
N VAL A 57 5.82 -20.90 -20.46
CA VAL A 57 5.26 -21.11 -21.80
C VAL A 57 4.68 -19.80 -22.32
N ASN A 58 4.53 -19.66 -23.64
CA ASN A 58 3.93 -18.48 -24.26
C ASN A 58 4.60 -17.15 -23.84
N SER A 59 5.89 -17.20 -23.48
CA SER A 59 6.70 -16.17 -22.84
C SER A 59 7.97 -15.84 -23.66
N ALA A 60 7.94 -16.11 -24.97
CA ALA A 60 9.01 -15.78 -25.92
C ALA A 60 10.36 -16.41 -25.53
N GLN A 61 11.41 -15.61 -25.36
CA GLN A 61 12.77 -16.09 -25.05
C GLN A 61 12.90 -16.78 -23.68
N PHE A 62 11.86 -16.73 -22.84
CA PHE A 62 11.83 -17.36 -21.52
C PHE A 62 11.14 -18.73 -21.52
N ASP A 63 10.62 -19.18 -22.67
CA ASP A 63 9.95 -20.48 -22.78
C ASP A 63 10.88 -21.65 -22.40
N GLY A 64 10.34 -22.60 -21.64
CA GLY A 64 11.07 -23.78 -21.15
C GLY A 64 11.80 -23.59 -19.82
N LEU A 65 11.97 -22.35 -19.34
CA LEU A 65 12.58 -22.10 -18.04
C LEU A 65 11.66 -22.51 -16.88
N PRO A 66 12.19 -23.00 -15.76
CA PRO A 66 11.44 -23.07 -14.50
C PRO A 66 10.99 -21.66 -14.07
N SER A 67 9.76 -21.50 -13.60
CA SER A 67 9.16 -20.18 -13.34
C SER A 67 9.97 -19.31 -12.37
N GLN A 68 10.66 -19.91 -11.39
CA GLN A 68 11.54 -19.18 -10.46
C GLN A 68 12.76 -18.59 -11.18
N GLN A 69 13.44 -19.38 -12.00
CA GLN A 69 14.58 -18.91 -12.82
C GLN A 69 14.12 -17.91 -13.89
N GLY A 70 12.93 -18.14 -14.44
CA GLY A 70 12.29 -17.23 -15.37
C GLY A 70 12.00 -15.86 -14.76
N ALA A 71 11.55 -15.79 -13.52
CA ALA A 71 11.35 -14.53 -12.81
C ALA A 71 12.66 -13.74 -12.65
N GLU A 72 13.77 -14.41 -12.37
CA GLU A 72 15.09 -13.78 -12.32
C GLU A 72 15.52 -13.26 -13.70
N ALA A 73 15.45 -14.11 -14.74
CA ALA A 73 15.83 -13.75 -16.11
C ALA A 73 14.98 -12.60 -16.69
N ILE A 74 13.67 -12.59 -16.43
CA ILE A 74 12.78 -11.48 -16.82
C ILE A 74 13.19 -10.20 -16.09
N SER A 75 13.51 -10.29 -14.81
CA SER A 75 13.89 -9.11 -14.03
C SER A 75 15.20 -8.50 -14.54
N ASP A 76 16.20 -9.31 -14.92
CA ASP A 76 17.43 -8.84 -15.56
C ASP A 76 17.14 -8.16 -16.90
N PHE A 77 16.33 -8.80 -17.74
CA PHE A 77 15.93 -8.25 -19.03
C PHE A 77 15.21 -6.89 -18.92
N LEU A 78 14.32 -6.74 -17.94
CA LEU A 78 13.61 -5.47 -17.69
C LEU A 78 14.56 -4.37 -17.18
N GLU A 79 15.55 -4.73 -16.36
CA GLU A 79 16.56 -3.79 -15.85
C GLU A 79 17.53 -3.33 -16.95
N GLU A 80 18.05 -4.26 -17.77
CA GLU A 80 18.90 -3.95 -18.92
C GLU A 80 18.19 -3.07 -19.96
N GLY A 81 16.89 -3.30 -20.17
CA GLY A 81 16.06 -2.50 -21.06
C GLY A 81 15.62 -1.14 -20.48
N GLY A 82 15.86 -0.89 -19.19
CA GLY A 82 15.41 0.32 -18.51
C GLY A 82 13.89 0.43 -18.34
N TRP A 83 13.17 -0.70 -18.40
CA TRP A 83 11.70 -0.76 -18.28
C TRP A 83 11.22 -1.04 -16.86
N GLY A 84 12.12 -1.44 -15.97
CA GLY A 84 11.80 -1.74 -14.58
C GLY A 84 13.04 -1.87 -13.72
N LYS A 85 12.79 -2.08 -12.42
CA LYS A 85 13.81 -2.43 -11.44
C LYS A 85 13.20 -3.32 -10.36
N ARG A 86 14.00 -4.19 -9.77
CA ARG A 86 13.61 -4.96 -8.59
C ARG A 86 13.32 -4.01 -7.42
N ALA A 87 12.30 -4.34 -6.64
CA ALA A 87 11.91 -3.60 -5.47
C ALA A 87 11.51 -4.55 -4.35
N VAL A 88 11.93 -4.24 -3.13
CA VAL A 88 11.49 -4.96 -1.93
C VAL A 88 10.34 -4.19 -1.31
N THR A 89 9.21 -4.87 -1.11
CA THR A 89 8.00 -4.28 -0.50
C THR A 89 7.58 -5.05 0.73
N TYR A 90 7.03 -4.35 1.72
CA TYR A 90 6.53 -4.94 2.95
C TYR A 90 5.01 -4.84 3.02
N ARG A 91 4.37 -5.86 3.60
CA ARG A 91 2.95 -5.80 3.96
C ARG A 91 2.69 -4.87 5.15
N LEU A 92 3.73 -4.57 5.94
CA LEU A 92 3.68 -3.64 7.06
C LEU A 92 3.27 -2.24 6.59
N ARG A 93 2.44 -1.56 7.38
CA ARG A 93 1.98 -0.20 7.11
C ARG A 93 2.49 0.74 8.18
N ASP A 94 2.56 2.03 7.86
CA ASP A 94 2.91 3.06 8.83
C ASP A 94 1.94 3.05 10.01
N TRP A 95 2.49 3.41 11.17
CA TRP A 95 1.73 3.42 12.39
C TRP A 95 0.91 4.71 12.51
N LEU A 96 -0.39 4.59 12.28
CA LEU A 96 -1.33 5.67 12.56
C LEU A 96 -1.47 5.84 14.08
N ILE A 97 -0.78 6.84 14.64
CA ILE A 97 -0.78 7.14 16.08
C ILE A 97 -1.82 8.18 16.50
N SER A 98 -2.21 9.09 15.60
CA SER A 98 -3.15 10.17 15.91
C SER A 98 -4.56 9.64 16.17
N ARG A 99 -5.26 10.24 17.13
CA ARG A 99 -6.63 9.84 17.53
C ARG A 99 -7.49 11.08 17.72
N GLN A 100 -8.74 11.02 17.27
CA GLN A 100 -9.76 12.04 17.55
C GLN A 100 -10.40 11.77 18.92
N ARG A 101 -9.56 11.71 19.97
CA ARG A 101 -9.97 11.44 21.34
C ARG A 101 -9.33 12.46 22.27
N TYR A 102 -10.05 12.85 23.32
CA TYR A 102 -9.54 13.75 24.34
C TYR A 102 -8.50 13.08 25.24
N TRP A 103 -8.80 11.89 25.77
CA TRP A 103 -7.94 11.24 26.76
C TRP A 103 -6.71 10.57 26.12
N GLY A 104 -5.66 11.35 25.92
CA GLY A 104 -4.36 10.93 25.39
C GLY A 104 -3.34 12.07 25.49
N ALA A 105 -2.07 11.76 25.24
CA ALA A 105 -1.03 12.78 25.22
C ALA A 105 -1.22 13.71 24.01
N PRO A 106 -1.28 15.04 24.20
CA PRO A 106 -1.28 15.98 23.08
C PRO A 106 -0.06 15.80 22.18
N ILE A 107 -0.28 15.88 20.86
CA ILE A 107 0.80 15.82 19.87
C ILE A 107 1.50 17.19 19.84
N PRO A 108 2.82 17.28 20.10
CA PRO A 108 3.54 18.55 20.23
C PRO A 108 3.86 19.19 18.87
N ILE A 109 2.82 19.51 18.11
CA ILE A 109 2.89 20.17 16.79
C ILE A 109 1.97 21.40 16.80
N ILE A 110 2.52 22.54 16.38
CA ILE A 110 1.83 23.80 16.13
C ILE A 110 1.61 23.94 14.63
N TYR A 111 0.42 24.41 14.24
CA TYR A 111 0.08 24.71 12.85
C TYR A 111 0.14 26.23 12.63
N CYS A 112 1.19 26.70 11.96
CA CYS A 112 1.37 28.11 11.62
C CYS A 112 0.93 28.39 10.17
N PRO A 113 0.07 29.40 9.90
CA PRO A 113 -0.34 29.74 8.54
C PRO A 113 0.81 30.13 7.60
N ASN A 114 1.92 30.65 8.16
CA ASN A 114 3.08 31.09 7.37
C ASN A 114 4.18 30.03 7.28
N CYS A 115 4.37 29.22 8.32
CA CYS A 115 5.49 28.26 8.42
C CYS A 115 5.09 26.80 8.21
N GLY A 116 3.78 26.47 8.20
CA GLY A 116 3.29 25.10 8.15
C GLY A 116 3.32 24.40 9.52
N THR A 117 3.69 23.12 9.55
CA THR A 117 3.80 22.33 10.78
C THR A 117 5.13 22.57 11.49
N VAL A 118 5.08 23.07 12.71
CA VAL A 118 6.24 23.41 13.53
C VAL A 118 6.19 22.61 14.83
N PRO A 119 7.28 21.93 15.26
CA PRO A 119 7.30 21.26 16.54
C PRO A 119 7.31 22.26 17.70
N VAL A 120 6.71 21.89 18.82
CA VAL A 120 6.86 22.62 20.09
C VAL A 120 8.34 22.49 20.54
N PRO A 121 8.99 23.56 21.02
CA PRO A 121 10.35 23.49 21.57
C PRO A 121 10.45 22.48 22.72
N GLU A 122 11.63 21.88 22.90
CA GLU A 122 11.83 20.84 23.93
C GLU A 122 11.65 21.40 25.35
N GLU A 123 12.10 22.64 25.57
CA GLU A 123 11.93 23.38 26.83
C GLU A 123 10.47 23.68 27.20
N ASP A 124 9.57 23.68 26.22
CA ASP A 124 8.14 23.94 26.40
C ASP A 124 7.33 22.64 26.62
N LEU A 125 8.00 21.48 26.66
CA LEU A 125 7.36 20.21 27.00
C LEU A 125 7.24 20.04 28.52
N PRO A 126 6.16 19.38 29.01
CA PRO A 126 5.10 18.74 28.24
C PRO A 126 3.97 19.70 27.80
N VAL A 127 3.38 19.43 26.63
CA VAL A 127 2.09 20.03 26.26
C VAL A 127 0.98 19.37 27.09
N LEU A 128 0.49 20.10 28.09
CA LEU A 128 -0.52 19.59 29.01
C LEU A 128 -1.89 19.49 28.34
N LEU A 129 -2.61 18.41 28.64
CA LEU A 129 -4.00 18.23 28.23
C LEU A 129 -4.89 19.19 29.07
N PRO A 130 -5.72 20.05 28.45
CA PRO A 130 -6.61 20.95 29.18
C PRO A 130 -7.67 20.15 29.92
N GLU A 131 -8.08 20.56 31.13
CA GLU A 131 -9.02 19.79 31.97
C GLU A 131 -10.50 19.99 31.57
N ASP A 132 -10.83 21.07 30.86
CA ASP A 132 -12.17 21.60 30.65
C ASP A 132 -12.65 21.51 29.18
N ALA A 133 -12.39 20.39 28.51
CA ALA A 133 -12.85 20.18 27.13
C ALA A 133 -14.34 19.79 27.02
N GLU A 134 -15.07 20.43 26.11
CA GLU A 134 -16.47 20.12 25.82
C GLU A 134 -16.60 18.93 24.85
N PHE A 135 -17.36 17.90 25.25
CA PHE A 135 -17.58 16.70 24.44
C PHE A 135 -18.81 16.85 23.55
N LYS A 136 -18.59 17.03 22.25
CA LYS A 136 -19.66 17.09 21.24
C LYS A 136 -19.75 15.77 20.46
N PRO A 137 -20.95 15.29 20.09
CA PRO A 137 -21.13 14.06 19.31
C PRO A 137 -20.83 14.26 17.81
N THR A 138 -19.71 14.90 17.48
CA THR A 138 -19.33 15.24 16.10
C THR A 138 -18.34 14.26 15.48
N GLY A 139 -17.72 13.40 16.28
CA GLY A 139 -16.62 12.51 15.86
C GLY A 139 -15.27 13.21 15.75
N GLU A 140 -15.21 14.51 16.07
CA GLU A 140 -13.97 15.29 16.10
C GLU A 140 -13.32 15.24 17.49
N SER A 141 -12.05 15.65 17.56
CA SER A 141 -11.37 15.78 18.85
C SER A 141 -12.04 16.87 19.70
N PRO A 142 -12.40 16.62 20.98
CA PRO A 142 -12.94 17.64 21.88
C PRO A 142 -12.01 18.86 22.03
N LEU A 143 -10.70 18.66 21.90
CA LEU A 143 -9.70 19.73 21.96
C LEU A 143 -9.88 20.78 20.88
N LYS A 144 -10.50 20.44 19.74
CA LYS A 144 -10.76 21.37 18.63
C LYS A 144 -11.56 22.60 19.08
N TYR A 145 -12.41 22.45 20.09
CA TYR A 145 -13.27 23.53 20.59
C TYR A 145 -12.70 24.23 21.83
N CYS A 146 -11.54 23.80 22.33
CA CYS A 146 -10.87 24.43 23.47
C CYS A 146 -9.93 25.53 22.96
N GLU A 147 -10.46 26.75 22.79
CA GLU A 147 -9.71 27.90 22.25
C GLU A 147 -8.43 28.20 23.02
N GLN A 148 -8.43 28.02 24.35
CA GLN A 148 -7.27 28.24 25.21
C GLN A 148 -6.13 27.25 24.92
N PHE A 149 -6.45 26.08 24.36
CA PHE A 149 -5.49 25.05 24.03
C PHE A 149 -5.00 25.15 22.58
N VAL A 150 -5.91 25.38 21.62
CA VAL A 150 -5.56 25.37 20.18
C VAL A 150 -4.88 26.65 19.72
N ASN A 151 -5.08 27.78 20.42
CA ASN A 151 -4.51 29.06 20.04
C ASN A 151 -3.17 29.26 20.76
N THR A 152 -2.10 29.36 20.00
CA THR A 152 -0.75 29.67 20.50
C THR A 152 0.04 30.46 19.46
N THR A 153 1.24 30.92 19.82
CA THR A 153 2.17 31.62 18.93
C THR A 153 3.13 30.65 18.24
N CYS A 154 3.52 30.98 17.01
CA CYS A 154 4.58 30.26 16.32
C CYS A 154 5.93 30.51 17.04
N PRO A 155 6.71 29.48 17.40
CA PRO A 155 8.03 29.64 18.02
C PRO A 155 9.12 30.03 17.02
N ARG A 156 8.77 30.21 15.74
CA ARG A 156 9.65 30.67 14.65
C ARG A 156 9.25 32.06 14.19
#